data_AF-A0A843SY72-F1
#
_entry.id   AF-A0A843SY72-F1
#
_cell.length_a   1.000
_cell.length_b   1.000
_cell.length_c   1.000
_cell.angle_alpha   90.00
_cell.angle_beta   90.00
_cell.angle_gamma   90.00
#
_symmetry.space_group_name_H-M   'P 1'
#
loop_
_entity.id
_entity.type
_entity.pdbx_description
1 polymer ?
#
loop_
_entity_poly.entity_id
_entity_poly.type
_entity_poly.pdbx_seq_one_letter_code
_entity_poly.pdbx_strand_id
1 'polypeptide(L)'
;MSPRPKTKPRKTAWQRSRKPIIWLGVLGLAAALVYGISTSSGVAYSDDVLHGVDFSILDAGEKRSALQSANRARCPCGCNMSLAQCVATDMTCPLRTENLGRIRSMVTEVVAARNSSS
;
A
#
# COMPACT_ATOMS: atom_id res chain seq x y z
N MET A 1 -60.04 54.29 4.90
CA MET A 1 -59.53 53.15 4.11
C MET A 1 -58.04 53.40 3.88
N SER A 2 -57.15 52.89 4.74
CA SER A 2 -55.70 53.09 4.60
C SER A 2 -55.04 51.88 3.93
N PRO A 3 -54.13 52.05 2.96
CA PRO A 3 -53.48 50.92 2.31
C PRO A 3 -52.37 50.34 3.21
N ARG A 4 -52.35 49.01 3.36
CA ARG A 4 -51.29 48.29 4.08
C ARG A 4 -50.00 48.25 3.26
N PRO A 5 -48.82 48.37 3.89
CA PRO A 5 -47.54 48.22 3.19
C PRO A 5 -47.25 46.74 2.90
N LYS A 6 -46.84 46.43 1.66
CA LYS A 6 -46.42 45.08 1.26
C LYS A 6 -44.94 44.88 1.60
N THR A 7 -44.65 43.92 2.48
CA THR A 7 -43.29 43.45 2.77
C THR A 7 -42.79 42.52 1.66
N LYS A 8 -41.59 42.79 1.14
CA LYS A 8 -40.92 41.95 0.12
C LYS A 8 -40.18 40.77 0.80
N PRO A 9 -40.18 39.56 0.20
CA PRO A 9 -39.47 38.43 0.74
C PRO A 9 -37.94 38.62 0.61
N ARG A 10 -37.26 38.59 1.75
CA ARG A 10 -35.78 38.57 1.86
C ARG A 10 -35.27 37.26 1.27
N LYS A 11 -34.77 37.30 0.03
CA LYS A 11 -34.03 36.17 -0.55
C LYS A 11 -32.73 35.98 0.23
N THR A 12 -32.55 34.78 0.75
CA THR A 12 -31.48 34.36 1.65
C THR A 12 -30.12 34.42 0.95
N ALA A 13 -29.14 35.01 1.63
CA ALA A 13 -27.73 35.08 1.25
C ALA A 13 -27.01 33.71 1.22
N TRP A 14 -27.74 32.60 1.34
CA TRP A 14 -27.20 31.26 1.59
C TRP A 14 -26.63 30.58 0.34
N GLN A 15 -26.95 31.07 -0.86
CA GLN A 15 -26.55 30.41 -2.11
C GLN A 15 -25.16 30.84 -2.64
N ARG A 16 -24.51 31.87 -2.08
CA ARG A 16 -23.30 32.45 -2.69
C ARG A 16 -21.97 31.82 -2.23
N SER A 17 -21.96 30.97 -1.19
CA SER A 17 -20.73 30.47 -0.54
C SER A 17 -20.50 28.95 -0.60
N ARG A 18 -21.19 28.20 -1.46
CA ARG A 18 -21.01 26.73 -1.57
C ARG A 18 -19.76 26.30 -2.33
N LYS A 19 -19.19 27.18 -3.16
CA LYS A 19 -17.98 26.91 -3.96
C LYS A 19 -16.77 26.44 -3.11
N PRO A 20 -16.37 27.12 -2.02
CA PRO A 20 -15.24 26.68 -1.21
C PRO A 20 -15.47 25.33 -0.52
N ILE A 21 -16.70 25.02 -0.10
CA ILE A 21 -17.03 23.74 0.56
C ILE A 21 -16.89 22.58 -0.43
N ILE A 22 -17.35 22.75 -1.67
CA ILE A 22 -17.21 21.73 -2.72
C ILE A 22 -15.73 21.46 -3.03
N TRP A 23 -14.91 22.52 -3.12
CA TRP A 23 -13.47 22.37 -3.36
C TRP A 23 -12.75 21.64 -2.22
N LEU A 24 -13.09 21.92 -0.96
CA LEU A 24 -12.55 21.19 0.18
C LEU A 24 -12.97 19.71 0.17
N GLY A 25 -14.22 19.42 -0.21
CA GLY A 25 -14.69 18.04 -0.36
C GLY A 25 -13.93 17.27 -1.44
N VAL A 26 -13.69 17.89 -2.61
CA VAL A 26 -12.92 17.28 -3.71
C VAL A 26 -11.46 17.04 -3.30
N LEU A 27 -10.82 18.01 -2.65
CA LEU A 27 -9.46 17.86 -2.14
C LEU A 27 -9.36 16.74 -1.10
N GLY A 28 -10.31 16.66 -0.17
CA GLY A 28 -10.37 15.60 0.82
C GLY A 28 -10.53 14.22 0.18
N LEU A 29 -11.40 14.09 -0.82
CA LEU A 29 -11.58 12.83 -1.55
C LEU A 29 -10.31 12.42 -2.32
N ALA A 30 -9.67 13.37 -2.99
CA ALA A 30 -8.43 13.11 -3.71
C ALA A 30 -7.30 12.66 -2.77
N ALA A 31 -7.15 13.31 -1.62
CA ALA A 31 -6.18 12.92 -0.60
C ALA A 31 -6.47 11.51 -0.06
N ALA A 32 -7.74 11.18 0.20
CA ALA A 32 -8.15 9.85 0.65
C ALA A 32 -7.87 8.76 -0.40
N LEU A 33 -8.11 9.05 -1.69
CA LEU A 33 -7.80 8.13 -2.79
C LEU A 33 -6.29 7.88 -2.90
N VAL A 34 -5.47 8.94 -2.88
CA VAL A 34 -4.00 8.81 -2.92
C VAL A 34 -3.49 8.02 -1.72
N TYR A 35 -4.01 8.28 -0.52
CA TYR A 35 -3.65 7.55 0.69
C TYR A 35 -4.07 6.07 0.65
N GLY A 36 -5.28 5.78 0.13
CA GLY A 36 -5.78 4.41 -0.03
C GLY A 36 -4.98 3.60 -1.05
N ILE A 37 -4.59 4.22 -2.18
CA ILE A 37 -3.73 3.56 -3.17
C ILE A 37 -2.34 3.31 -2.57
N SER A 38 -1.80 4.26 -1.81
CA SER A 38 -0.46 4.17 -1.20
C SER A 38 -0.36 3.10 -0.12
N THR A 39 -1.43 2.83 0.63
CA THR A 39 -1.46 1.77 1.67
C THR A 39 -1.72 0.37 1.10
N SER A 40 -2.08 0.25 -0.18
CA SER A 40 -2.34 -1.04 -0.86
C SER A 40 -1.09 -1.70 -1.47
N SER A 41 0.01 -1.69 -0.72
CA SER A 41 1.15 -2.58 -0.97
C SER A 41 0.68 -4.02 -0.69
N GLY A 42 0.06 -4.68 -1.67
CA GLY A 42 -0.64 -5.97 -1.56
C GLY A 42 0.26 -7.19 -1.26
N VAL A 43 1.24 -7.03 -0.39
CA VAL A 43 2.13 -8.04 0.15
C VAL A 43 1.92 -8.07 1.66
N ALA A 44 1.61 -9.25 2.22
CA ALA A 44 1.25 -9.38 3.63
C ALA A 44 2.45 -9.15 4.57
N TYR A 45 3.66 -9.47 4.10
CA TYR A 45 4.92 -9.28 4.82
C TYR A 45 5.87 -8.45 3.95
N SER A 46 6.30 -7.31 4.48
CA SER A 46 7.21 -6.34 3.85
C SER A 46 8.67 -6.56 4.23
N ASP A 47 9.59 -5.77 3.67
CA ASP A 47 11.03 -5.95 3.87
C ASP A 47 11.51 -5.63 5.30
N ASP A 48 10.75 -4.84 6.06
CA ASP A 48 11.06 -4.47 7.45
C ASP A 48 11.03 -5.67 8.41
N VAL A 49 10.20 -6.68 8.13
CA VAL A 49 10.08 -7.89 8.97
C VAL A 49 10.95 -9.05 8.48
N LEU A 50 11.54 -8.94 7.28
CA LEU A 50 12.40 -9.97 6.68
C LEU A 50 13.88 -9.68 6.96
N HIS A 51 14.21 -9.61 8.24
CA HIS A 51 15.58 -9.38 8.69
C HIS A 51 16.54 -10.46 8.15
N GLY A 52 17.59 -10.04 7.46
CA GLY A 52 18.58 -10.93 6.84
C GLY A 52 18.49 -11.05 5.33
N VAL A 53 17.58 -10.31 4.68
CA VAL A 53 17.57 -10.12 3.23
C VAL A 53 17.70 -8.62 2.94
N ASP A 54 18.63 -8.27 2.07
CA ASP A 54 18.81 -6.88 1.66
C ASP A 54 17.94 -6.58 0.44
N PHE A 55 16.90 -5.76 0.64
CA PHE A 55 16.03 -5.26 -0.42
C PHE A 55 16.40 -3.82 -0.87
N SER A 56 17.42 -3.20 -0.28
CA SER A 56 17.78 -1.80 -0.55
C SER A 56 18.36 -1.58 -1.95
N ILE A 57 18.88 -2.65 -2.56
CA ILE A 57 19.41 -2.67 -3.93
C ILE A 57 18.33 -2.69 -5.02
N LEU A 58 17.06 -2.86 -4.62
CA LEU A 58 15.91 -2.95 -5.51
C LEU A 58 15.15 -1.62 -5.54
N ASP A 59 14.62 -1.25 -6.70
CA ASP A 59 13.63 -0.18 -6.80
C ASP A 59 12.26 -0.61 -6.22
N ALA A 60 11.30 0.31 -6.17
CA ALA A 60 9.99 0.04 -5.57
C ALA A 60 9.19 -1.07 -6.30
N GLY A 61 9.31 -1.17 -7.62
CA GLY A 61 8.63 -2.19 -8.42
C GLY A 61 9.29 -3.55 -8.26
N GLU A 62 10.61 -3.59 -8.32
CA GLU A 62 11.44 -4.76 -8.10
C GLU A 62 11.24 -5.34 -6.69
N LYS A 63 11.29 -4.47 -5.67
CA LYS A 63 11.01 -4.85 -4.28
C LYS A 63 9.63 -5.47 -4.15
N ARG A 64 8.60 -4.87 -4.76
CA ARG A 64 7.24 -5.42 -4.75
C ARG A 64 7.19 -6.80 -5.39
N SER A 65 7.88 -7.01 -6.51
CA SER A 65 7.95 -8.29 -7.20
C SER A 65 8.61 -9.38 -6.33
N ALA A 66 9.78 -9.08 -5.76
CA ALA A 66 10.48 -9.99 -4.87
C ALA A 66 9.66 -10.35 -3.62
N LEU A 67 9.06 -9.34 -2.96
CA LEU A 67 8.18 -9.56 -1.81
C LEU A 67 6.95 -10.37 -2.17
N GLN A 68 6.33 -10.13 -3.33
CA GLN A 68 5.17 -10.88 -3.78
C GLN A 68 5.51 -12.36 -4.01
N SER A 69 6.66 -12.65 -4.61
CA SER A 69 7.16 -14.02 -4.77
C SER A 69 7.39 -14.69 -3.41
N ALA A 70 8.05 -14.03 -2.47
CA ALA A 70 8.30 -14.55 -1.13
C ALA A 70 7.00 -14.79 -0.32
N ASN A 71 6.00 -13.92 -0.48
CA ASN A 71 4.70 -14.03 0.18
C ASN A 71 3.81 -15.13 -0.42
N ARG A 72 4.01 -15.49 -1.70
CA ARG A 72 3.25 -16.54 -2.39
C ARG A 72 3.88 -17.93 -2.24
N ALA A 73 5.20 -18.00 -2.22
CA ALA A 73 5.94 -19.25 -2.08
C ALA A 73 5.66 -19.89 -0.71
N ARG A 74 5.39 -21.19 -0.67
CA ARG A 74 5.10 -21.94 0.57
C ARG A 74 6.37 -22.43 1.25
N CYS A 75 6.37 -22.41 2.58
CA CYS A 75 7.40 -23.11 3.36
C CYS A 75 7.26 -24.62 3.16
N PRO A 76 8.34 -25.33 2.80
CA PRO A 76 8.33 -26.79 2.68
C PRO A 76 8.30 -27.52 4.04
N CYS A 77 8.38 -26.79 5.16
CA CYS A 77 8.42 -27.32 6.52
C CYS A 77 7.07 -27.88 7.02
N GLY A 78 5.99 -27.81 6.23
CA GLY A 78 4.68 -28.38 6.57
C GLY A 78 3.79 -27.50 7.46
N CYS A 79 4.27 -26.34 7.91
CA CYS A 79 3.50 -25.41 8.76
C CYS A 79 2.43 -24.59 8.00
N ASN A 80 2.27 -24.84 6.70
CA ASN A 80 1.34 -24.14 5.81
C ASN A 80 1.51 -22.61 5.74
N MET A 81 2.65 -22.06 6.17
CA MET A 81 2.98 -20.63 6.03
C MET A 81 3.63 -20.33 4.68
N SER A 82 3.61 -19.07 4.25
CA SER A 82 4.48 -18.61 3.17
C SER A 82 5.95 -18.55 3.62
N LEU A 83 6.90 -18.43 2.69
CA LEU A 83 8.31 -18.22 3.02
C LEU A 83 8.49 -16.93 3.82
N ALA A 84 7.87 -15.84 3.36
CA ALA A 84 7.95 -14.56 4.05
C ALA A 84 7.35 -14.64 5.46
N GLN A 85 6.18 -15.27 5.63
CA GLN A 85 5.58 -15.46 6.94
C GLN A 85 6.45 -16.33 7.85
N CYS A 86 6.93 -17.47 7.36
CA CYS A 86 7.76 -18.40 8.13
C CYS A 86 9.03 -17.71 8.65
N VAL A 87 9.70 -16.94 7.80
CA VAL A 87 10.88 -16.15 8.19
C VAL A 87 10.51 -14.96 9.07
N ALA A 88 9.33 -14.36 8.94
CA ALA A 88 8.95 -13.27 9.83
C ALA A 88 8.58 -13.76 11.25
N THR A 89 7.88 -14.89 11.37
CA THR A 89 7.20 -15.25 12.63
C THR A 89 7.76 -16.47 13.35
N ASP A 90 8.42 -17.40 12.64
CA ASP A 90 8.88 -18.66 13.23
C ASP A 90 10.41 -18.71 13.31
N MET A 91 10.93 -18.29 14.47
CA MET A 91 12.37 -18.34 14.78
C MET A 91 12.86 -19.76 15.06
N THR A 92 11.96 -20.72 15.26
CA THR A 92 12.28 -22.12 15.62
C THR A 92 12.20 -23.08 14.43
N CYS A 93 11.72 -22.61 13.27
CA CYS A 93 11.65 -23.43 12.07
C CYS A 93 13.05 -23.94 11.67
N PRO A 94 13.26 -25.26 11.54
CA PRO A 94 14.56 -25.81 11.16
C PRO A 94 14.98 -25.42 9.74
N LEU A 95 14.02 -25.10 8.88
CA LEU A 95 14.26 -24.66 7.50
C LEU A 95 14.36 -23.13 7.37
N ARG A 96 14.33 -22.38 8.47
CA ARG A 96 14.34 -20.91 8.45
C ARG A 96 15.52 -20.33 7.66
N THR A 97 16.72 -20.83 7.91
CA THR A 97 17.94 -20.35 7.23
C THR A 97 17.91 -20.67 5.73
N GLU A 98 17.40 -21.84 5.36
CA GLU A 98 17.22 -22.21 3.96
C GLU A 98 16.16 -21.32 3.29
N ASN A 99 15.05 -21.06 3.96
CA ASN A 99 13.99 -20.17 3.49
C ASN A 99 14.51 -18.74 3.28
N LEU A 100 15.35 -18.23 4.19
CA LEU A 100 16.07 -16.96 3.99
C LEU A 100 16.93 -16.99 2.73
N GLY A 101 17.65 -18.08 2.49
CA GLY A 101 18.41 -18.31 1.26
C GLY A 101 17.54 -18.24 -0.01
N ARG A 102 16.36 -18.87 0.02
CA ARG A 102 15.39 -18.82 -1.08
C ARG A 102 14.84 -17.42 -1.32
N ILE A 103 14.57 -16.64 -0.26
CA ILE A 103 14.13 -15.25 -0.43
C ILE A 103 15.26 -14.39 -1.02
N ARG A 104 16.51 -14.62 -0.61
CA ARG A 104 17.68 -13.95 -1.23
C ARG A 104 17.81 -14.31 -2.71
N SER A 105 17.57 -15.57 -3.09
CA SER A 105 17.62 -15.96 -4.52
C SER A 105 16.58 -15.21 -5.34
N MET A 106 15.35 -15.04 -4.81
CA MET A 106 14.32 -14.23 -5.47
C MET A 106 14.75 -12.78 -5.68
N VAL A 107 15.43 -12.16 -4.71
CA VAL A 107 16.00 -10.82 -4.87
C VAL A 107 17.04 -10.80 -5.98
N THR A 108 17.97 -11.77 -6.00
CA THR A 108 19.00 -11.85 -7.03
C THR A 108 18.44 -12.11 -8.43
N GLU A 109 17.36 -12.89 -8.55
CA GLU A 109 16.67 -13.16 -9.81
C GLU A 109 16.05 -11.86 -10.39
N VAL A 110 15.47 -11.02 -9.53
CA VAL A 110 14.95 -9.72 -9.95
C VAL A 110 16.07 -8.81 -10.46
N VAL A 111 17.20 -8.75 -9.74
CA VAL A 111 18.38 -7.98 -10.19
C VAL A 111 18.93 -8.51 -11.52
N ALA A 112 19.00 -9.82 -11.69
CA ALA A 112 19.44 -10.43 -12.94
C ALA A 112 18.51 -10.11 -14.13
N ALA A 113 17.19 -10.11 -13.89
CA ALA A 113 16.20 -9.74 -14.89
C ALA A 113 16.32 -8.27 -15.33
N ARG A 114 16.62 -7.36 -14.40
CA ARG A 114 16.92 -5.95 -14.71
C ARG A 114 18.10 -5.81 -15.66
N ASN A 115 19.22 -6.47 -15.33
CA ASN A 115 20.42 -6.42 -16.15
C ASN A 115 20.23 -7.03 -17.54
N SER A 116 19.30 -7.98 -17.67
CA SER A 116 18.94 -8.60 -18.97
C SER A 116 18.02 -7.74 -19.82
N SER A 117 17.45 -6.67 -19.24
CA SER A 117 16.50 -5.75 -19.90
C SER A 117 17.12 -4.40 -20.26
N SER A 118 18.41 -4.21 -19.97
CA SER A 118 19.22 -3.03 -20.32
C SER A 118 20.12 -3.32 -21.51
#